data_AF-A0A7C1AQ78-F1
#
_entry.id   AF-A0A7C1AQ78-F1
#
_cell.length_a   1.000
_cell.length_b   1.000
_cell.length_c   1.000
_cell.angle_alpha   90.00
_cell.angle_beta   90.00
_cell.angle_gamma   90.00
#
_symmetry.space_group_name_H-M   'P 1'
#
loop_
_entity.id
_entity.type
_entity.pdbx_description
1 polymer ?
#
loop_
_entity_poly.entity_id
_entity_poly.type
_entity_poly.pdbx_seq_one_letter_code
_entity_poly.pdbx_strand_id
1 'polypeptide(L)'
;MGEAFEFEYTTRVPEKPLEMFVESLWYARGTIPYAREKIAPTGSTVGVFVLGDPIVQTANNGEGATIRADRGFLIGPHDRPVINEPTGETFAVGIVTTAVGCEAVFGVPPATLRGGVFHLESVWPDSASIRRGLLKAPTADAMLGLV
;
A
#
# COMPACT_ATOMS: atom_id res chain seq x y z
N MET A 1 -10.71 28.43 4.29
CA MET A 1 -10.77 27.53 5.46
C MET A 1 -11.28 26.21 4.92
N GLY A 2 -10.40 25.24 4.66
CA GLY A 2 -10.79 23.99 3.99
C GLY A 2 -11.73 23.20 4.87
N GLU A 3 -12.82 22.66 4.29
CA GLU A 3 -13.69 21.72 5.00
C GLU A 3 -12.86 20.53 5.51
N ALA A 4 -13.10 20.15 6.75
CA ALA A 4 -12.58 18.89 7.27
C ALA A 4 -13.24 17.76 6.46
N PHE A 5 -12.45 16.97 5.76
CA PHE A 5 -12.93 15.76 5.12
C PHE A 5 -12.78 14.59 6.10
N GLU A 6 -13.75 13.69 6.10
CA GLU A 6 -13.74 12.51 6.97
C GLU A 6 -12.74 11.50 6.39
N PHE A 7 -11.58 11.40 7.05
CA PHE A 7 -10.53 10.46 6.70
C PHE A 7 -9.95 9.84 7.96
N GLU A 8 -10.22 8.56 8.15
CA GLU A 8 -9.67 7.75 9.21
C GLU A 8 -8.31 7.20 8.77
N TYR A 9 -7.29 7.50 9.55
CA TYR A 9 -5.95 6.97 9.34
C TYR A 9 -5.40 6.44 10.66
N THR A 10 -4.94 5.20 10.67
CA THR A 10 -4.27 4.59 11.83
C THR A 10 -3.02 3.87 11.35
N THR A 11 -1.94 3.98 12.12
CA THR A 11 -0.68 3.28 11.84
C THR A 11 -0.19 2.55 13.07
N ARG A 12 0.50 1.44 12.84
CA ARG A 12 1.10 0.59 13.87
C ARG A 12 2.46 0.08 13.41
N VAL A 13 3.42 0.08 14.32
CA VAL A 13 4.65 -0.71 14.15
C VAL A 13 4.34 -2.13 14.64
N PRO A 14 4.59 -3.18 13.83
CA PRO A 14 4.34 -4.54 14.27
C PRO A 14 5.30 -4.94 15.41
N GLU A 15 4.96 -6.00 16.14
CA GLU A 15 5.82 -6.50 17.21
C GLU A 15 6.96 -7.36 16.67
N LYS A 16 7.96 -7.64 17.50
CA LYS A 16 9.01 -8.62 17.19
C LYS A 16 8.42 -10.00 16.88
N PRO A 17 8.97 -10.73 15.90
CA PRO A 17 10.17 -10.40 15.12
C PRO A 17 9.89 -9.54 13.87
N LEU A 18 8.64 -9.20 13.57
CA LEU A 18 8.24 -8.61 12.29
C LEU A 18 8.73 -7.17 12.12
N GLU A 19 8.92 -6.41 13.21
CA GLU A 19 9.47 -5.04 13.20
C GLU A 19 10.83 -4.91 12.47
N MET A 20 11.60 -6.01 12.35
CA MET A 20 12.88 -6.00 11.63
C MET A 20 12.70 -5.86 10.11
N PHE A 21 11.55 -6.26 9.59
CA PHE A 21 11.25 -6.33 8.15
C PHE A 21 10.11 -5.40 7.75
N VAL A 22 9.20 -5.07 8.66
CA VAL A 22 8.07 -4.17 8.43
C VAL A 22 8.24 -2.94 9.30
N GLU A 23 8.40 -1.79 8.64
CA GLU A 23 8.54 -0.48 9.28
C GLU A 23 7.19 -0.01 9.85
N SER A 24 6.12 -0.19 9.08
CA SER A 24 4.77 0.13 9.54
C SER A 24 3.69 -0.64 8.80
N LEU A 25 2.60 -0.87 9.52
CA LEU A 25 1.28 -1.21 8.98
C LEU A 25 0.39 0.01 9.10
N TRP A 26 -0.50 0.22 8.13
CA TRP A 26 -1.45 1.32 8.19
C TRP A 26 -2.80 0.95 7.61
N TYR A 27 -3.83 1.61 8.13
CA TYR A 27 -5.20 1.57 7.65
C TYR A 27 -5.59 2.98 7.23
N ALA A 28 -6.30 3.10 6.11
CA ALA A 28 -6.84 4.36 5.63
C ALA A 28 -8.26 4.14 5.11
N ARG A 29 -9.20 4.99 5.54
CA ARG A 29 -10.55 5.04 4.99
C ARG A 29 -11.10 6.45 4.88
N GLY A 30 -11.70 6.79 3.74
CA GLY A 30 -12.37 8.06 3.53
C GLY A 30 -12.18 8.61 2.12
N THR A 31 -12.67 9.82 1.88
CA THR A 31 -12.53 10.50 0.59
C THR A 31 -11.59 11.69 0.73
N ILE A 32 -10.59 11.74 -0.14
CA ILE A 32 -9.64 12.86 -0.20
C ILE A 32 -10.17 13.99 -1.11
N PRO A 33 -9.89 15.26 -0.80
CA PRO A 33 -10.36 16.40 -1.59
C PRO A 33 -9.51 16.68 -2.85
N TYR A 34 -8.44 15.92 -3.05
CA TYR A 34 -7.52 16.05 -4.18
C TYR A 34 -7.60 14.82 -5.10
N ALA A 35 -7.39 15.04 -6.40
CA ALA A 35 -7.51 13.97 -7.40
C ALA A 35 -6.31 13.00 -7.39
N ARG A 36 -5.14 13.47 -6.94
CA ARG A 36 -3.90 12.70 -6.92
C ARG A 36 -2.92 13.23 -5.89
N GLU A 37 -2.04 12.35 -5.42
CA GLU A 37 -0.90 12.69 -4.59
C GLU A 37 0.39 12.06 -5.13
N LYS A 38 1.52 12.52 -4.58
CA LYS A 38 2.84 11.99 -4.89
C LYS A 38 3.39 11.23 -3.69
N ILE A 39 3.60 9.92 -3.87
CA ILE A 39 4.34 9.11 -2.92
C ILE A 39 5.83 9.47 -3.09
N ALA A 40 6.48 9.86 -2.00
CA ALA A 40 7.86 10.32 -2.01
C ALA A 40 8.84 9.16 -2.29
N PRO A 41 10.00 9.44 -2.93
CA PRO A 41 11.06 8.46 -3.12
C PRO A 41 11.46 7.75 -1.82
N THR A 42 11.62 6.43 -1.90
CA THR A 42 11.97 5.58 -0.75
C THR A 42 12.75 4.34 -1.17
N GLY A 43 13.60 3.83 -0.26
CA GLY A 43 14.25 2.53 -0.35
C GLY A 43 13.36 1.35 0.04
N SER A 44 12.17 1.62 0.58
CA SER A 44 11.21 0.62 1.04
C SER A 44 10.34 0.08 -0.09
N THR A 45 9.70 -1.06 0.17
CA THR A 45 8.61 -1.58 -0.66
C THR A 45 7.29 -1.33 0.04
N VAL A 46 6.28 -0.87 -0.70
CA VAL A 46 4.95 -0.58 -0.15
C VAL A 46 3.93 -1.51 -0.79
N GLY A 47 3.38 -2.44 -0.01
CA GLY A 47 2.28 -3.31 -0.43
C GLY A 47 0.97 -2.76 0.10
N VAL A 48 -0.06 -2.66 -0.73
CA VAL A 48 -1.37 -2.12 -0.34
C VAL A 48 -2.49 -3.04 -0.79
N PHE A 49 -3.35 -3.41 0.14
CA PHE A 49 -4.63 -4.03 -0.11
C PHE A 49 -5.67 -2.95 -0.40
N VAL A 50 -6.32 -3.03 -1.56
CA VAL A 50 -7.43 -2.14 -1.91
C VAL A 50 -8.74 -2.85 -1.56
N LEU A 51 -9.48 -2.27 -0.62
CA LEU A 51 -10.71 -2.82 -0.04
C LEU A 51 -11.97 -2.04 -0.47
N GLY A 52 -11.80 -0.79 -0.91
CA GLY A 52 -12.84 0.07 -1.47
C GLY A 52 -12.70 0.27 -2.98
N ASP A 53 -12.86 1.51 -3.43
CA ASP A 53 -12.76 1.84 -4.84
C ASP A 53 -11.32 1.67 -5.37
N PRO A 54 -11.16 1.37 -6.68
CA PRO A 54 -9.84 1.14 -7.24
C PRO A 54 -8.92 2.36 -7.13
N ILE A 55 -7.63 2.09 -7.04
CA ILE A 55 -6.59 3.12 -6.96
C ILE A 55 -5.67 2.97 -8.17
N VAL A 56 -5.41 4.07 -8.88
CA VAL A 56 -4.47 4.08 -10.00
C VAL A 56 -3.09 4.47 -9.49
N GLN A 57 -2.08 3.67 -9.86
CA GLN A 57 -0.68 3.95 -9.56
C GLN A 57 0.08 4.17 -10.87
N THR A 58 0.84 5.25 -10.96
CA THR A 58 1.75 5.47 -12.09
C THR A 58 3.17 5.71 -11.60
N ALA A 59 4.09 4.86 -12.04
CA ALA A 59 5.51 4.93 -11.68
C ALA A 59 6.21 6.16 -12.29
N ASN A 60 7.44 6.42 -11.84
CA ASN A 60 8.37 7.36 -12.47
C ASN A 60 7.78 8.77 -12.68
N ASN A 61 7.17 9.33 -11.64
CA ASN A 61 6.54 10.67 -11.62
C ASN A 61 5.49 10.87 -12.73
N GLY A 62 4.76 9.81 -13.09
CA GLY A 62 3.72 9.86 -14.11
C GLY A 62 4.17 9.42 -15.51
N GLU A 63 5.46 9.08 -15.69
CA GLU A 63 6.04 8.71 -16.98
C GLU A 63 6.28 7.19 -17.14
N GLY A 64 6.01 6.40 -16.09
CA GLY A 64 6.26 4.97 -16.06
C GLY A 64 5.02 4.13 -16.36
N ALA A 65 5.11 2.84 -16.02
CA ALA A 65 3.95 1.95 -16.09
C ALA A 65 2.82 2.43 -15.17
N THR A 66 1.59 2.31 -15.67
CA THR A 66 0.37 2.60 -14.92
C THR A 66 -0.39 1.30 -14.68
N ILE A 67 -0.88 1.13 -13.46
CA ILE A 67 -1.82 0.06 -13.12
C ILE A 67 -3.07 0.66 -12.48
N ARG A 68 -4.22 0.04 -12.74
CA ARG A 68 -5.45 0.25 -11.97
C ARG A 68 -5.61 -0.90 -10.99
N ALA A 69 -5.47 -0.64 -9.70
CA ALA A 69 -5.49 -1.68 -8.68
C ALA A 69 -6.86 -1.78 -8.01
N ASP A 70 -7.64 -2.79 -8.40
CA ASP A 70 -8.95 -3.07 -7.77
C ASP A 70 -8.83 -3.93 -6.50
N ARG A 71 -7.73 -4.67 -6.34
CA ARG A 71 -7.52 -5.62 -5.24
C ARG A 71 -6.30 -5.30 -4.39
N GLY A 72 -5.30 -4.68 -5.00
CA GLY A 72 -4.08 -4.28 -4.32
C GLY A 72 -2.98 -3.95 -5.30
N PHE A 73 -2.00 -3.18 -4.85
CA PHE A 73 -0.81 -2.85 -5.59
C PHE A 73 0.44 -3.00 -4.72
N LEU A 74 1.58 -3.07 -5.39
CA LEU A 74 2.88 -3.09 -4.78
C LEU A 74 3.77 -2.08 -5.48
N ILE A 75 4.41 -1.21 -4.70
CA ILE A 75 5.36 -0.21 -5.17
C ILE A 75 6.75 -0.66 -4.72
N GLY A 76 7.65 -0.89 -5.66
CA GLY A 76 9.03 -1.20 -5.31
C GLY A 76 9.82 0.04 -4.89
N PRO A 77 11.07 -0.14 -4.42
CA PRO A 77 11.95 0.97 -4.09
C PRO A 77 12.16 1.89 -5.30
N HIS A 78 12.10 3.20 -5.11
CA HIS A 78 12.10 4.17 -6.21
C HIS A 78 12.77 5.48 -5.84
N ASP A 79 13.44 6.09 -6.82
CA ASP A 79 14.15 7.37 -6.70
C ASP A 79 13.36 8.55 -7.31
N ARG A 80 12.21 8.28 -7.94
CA ARG A 80 11.27 9.29 -8.44
C ARG A 80 9.86 9.02 -7.91
N PRO A 81 9.07 10.06 -7.61
CA PRO A 81 7.75 9.88 -7.01
C PRO A 81 6.83 8.91 -7.76
N VAL A 82 5.97 8.20 -7.05
CA VAL A 82 4.85 7.46 -7.65
C VAL A 82 3.60 8.32 -7.56
N ILE A 83 2.82 8.39 -8.63
CA ILE A 83 1.53 9.10 -8.63
C ILE A 83 0.46 8.14 -8.13
N ASN A 84 -0.17 8.49 -7.01
CA ASN A 84 -1.30 7.78 -6.42
C ASN A 84 -2.59 8.54 -6.74
N GLU A 85 -3.55 7.89 -7.41
CA GLU A 85 -4.82 8.48 -7.83
C GLU A 85 -5.99 7.59 -7.39
N PRO A 86 -6.55 7.81 -6.18
CA PRO A 86 -7.79 7.17 -5.77
C PRO A 86 -8.94 7.53 -6.70
N THR A 87 -9.77 6.55 -7.09
CA THR A 87 -10.89 6.78 -8.02
C THR A 87 -12.25 7.00 -7.34
N GLY A 88 -12.28 6.95 -6.01
CA GLY A 88 -13.47 7.12 -5.18
C GLY A 88 -13.12 7.06 -3.69
N GLU A 89 -13.89 6.35 -2.88
CA GLU A 89 -13.59 6.16 -1.46
C GLU A 89 -12.31 5.31 -1.31
N THR A 90 -11.30 5.88 -0.66
CA THR A 90 -10.16 5.10 -0.20
C THR A 90 -10.65 4.20 0.91
N PHE A 91 -10.44 2.90 0.79
CA PHE A 91 -10.48 1.96 1.90
C PHE A 91 -9.36 0.96 1.65
N ALA A 92 -8.29 1.07 2.44
CA ALA A 92 -7.04 0.38 2.17
C ALA A 92 -6.29 0.04 3.45
N VAL A 93 -5.51 -1.04 3.37
CA VAL A 93 -4.55 -1.43 4.39
C VAL A 93 -3.20 -1.61 3.70
N GLY A 94 -2.14 -1.04 4.26
CA GLY A 94 -0.82 -1.13 3.67
C GLY A 94 0.26 -1.61 4.62
N ILE A 95 1.31 -2.13 4.00
CA ILE A 95 2.54 -2.62 4.61
C ILE A 95 3.68 -1.79 4.00
N VAL A 96 4.44 -1.12 4.85
CA VAL A 96 5.70 -0.49 4.47
C VAL A 96 6.83 -1.34 5.03
N THR A 97 7.66 -1.90 4.16
CA THR A 97 8.82 -2.67 4.60
C THR A 97 9.92 -1.75 5.08
N THR A 98 10.83 -2.26 5.89
CA THR A 98 12.17 -1.66 6.01
C THR A 98 12.91 -1.80 4.67
N ALA A 99 14.05 -1.12 4.52
CA ALA A 99 14.90 -1.23 3.31
C ALA A 99 15.41 -2.66 3.04
N VAL A 100 15.40 -3.54 4.04
CA VAL A 100 15.85 -4.94 3.93
C VAL A 100 14.68 -5.94 3.99
N GLY A 101 13.44 -5.47 4.20
CA GLY A 101 12.30 -6.33 4.47
C GLY A 101 11.56 -6.89 3.25
N CYS A 102 11.79 -6.32 2.06
CA CYS A 102 11.05 -6.67 0.85
C CYS A 102 11.01 -8.18 0.58
N GLU A 103 12.17 -8.83 0.57
CA GLU A 103 12.26 -10.26 0.25
C GLU A 103 11.68 -11.14 1.35
N ALA A 104 11.89 -10.78 2.61
CA ALA A 104 11.32 -11.51 3.75
C ALA A 104 9.79 -11.44 3.79
N VAL A 105 9.19 -10.33 3.35
CA VAL A 105 7.73 -10.10 3.40
C VAL A 105 7.04 -10.58 2.13
N PHE A 106 7.55 -10.21 0.95
CA PHE A 106 6.89 -10.45 -0.34
C PHE A 106 7.50 -11.61 -1.13
N GLY A 107 8.57 -12.23 -0.63
CA GLY A 107 9.21 -13.39 -1.29
C GLY A 107 9.98 -13.07 -2.57
N VAL A 108 10.22 -11.79 -2.86
CA VAL A 108 10.92 -11.34 -4.07
C VAL A 108 12.05 -10.36 -3.74
N PRO A 109 13.19 -10.40 -4.44
CA PRO A 109 14.25 -9.43 -4.23
C PRO A 109 13.79 -8.01 -4.61
N PRO A 110 14.12 -6.96 -3.83
CA PRO A 110 13.67 -5.59 -4.09
C PRO A 110 14.13 -5.05 -5.45
N ALA A 111 15.26 -5.54 -5.97
CA ALA A 111 15.77 -5.17 -7.29
C ALA A 111 14.81 -5.52 -8.44
N THR A 112 13.99 -6.57 -8.28
CA THR A 112 13.00 -6.98 -9.29
C THR A 112 11.82 -6.01 -9.41
N LEU A 113 11.59 -5.21 -8.37
CA LEU A 113 10.48 -4.28 -8.24
C LEU A 113 10.89 -2.82 -8.44
N ARG A 114 12.20 -2.55 -8.55
CA ARG A 114 12.77 -1.20 -8.49
C ARG A 114 12.13 -0.27 -9.53
N GLY A 115 11.64 0.88 -9.05
CA GLY A 115 11.03 1.91 -9.88
C GLY A 115 9.69 1.52 -10.51
N GLY A 116 9.13 0.37 -10.13
CA GLY A 116 7.91 -0.18 -10.71
C GLY A 116 6.72 -0.15 -9.77
N VAL A 117 5.54 -0.31 -10.38
CA VAL A 117 4.26 -0.54 -9.71
C VAL A 117 3.65 -1.81 -10.28
N PHE A 118 3.12 -2.67 -9.41
CA PHE A 118 2.65 -4.01 -9.77
C PHE A 118 1.31 -4.30 -9.11
N HIS A 119 0.50 -5.16 -9.71
CA HIS A 119 -0.65 -5.71 -9.00
C HIS A 119 -0.15 -6.60 -7.85
N LEU A 120 -0.68 -6.40 -6.64
CA LEU A 120 -0.17 -7.08 -5.45
C LEU A 120 -0.19 -8.61 -5.61
N GLU A 121 -1.31 -9.14 -6.08
CA GLU A 121 -1.50 -10.59 -6.26
C GLU A 121 -0.61 -11.22 -7.34
N SER A 122 -0.08 -10.43 -8.29
CA SER A 122 0.87 -10.94 -9.28
C SER A 122 2.28 -11.15 -8.70
N VAL A 123 2.60 -10.46 -7.62
CA VAL A 123 3.91 -10.54 -6.93
C VAL A 123 3.81 -11.41 -5.69
N TRP A 124 2.74 -11.25 -4.91
CA TRP A 124 2.50 -11.94 -3.65
C TRP A 124 1.14 -12.65 -3.68
N PRO A 125 1.03 -13.89 -4.22
CA PRO A 125 -0.25 -14.58 -4.41
C PRO A 125 -1.08 -14.77 -3.12
N ASP A 126 -0.41 -14.94 -1.97
CA ASP A 126 -1.06 -15.12 -0.66
C ASP A 126 -1.88 -13.89 -0.23
N SER A 127 -1.56 -12.71 -0.78
CA SER A 127 -2.32 -11.48 -0.55
C SER A 127 -3.81 -11.62 -0.85
N ALA A 128 -4.21 -12.48 -1.79
CA ALA A 128 -5.61 -12.75 -2.09
C ALA A 128 -6.37 -13.31 -0.87
N SER A 129 -5.71 -14.16 -0.08
CA SER A 129 -6.31 -14.73 1.14
C SER A 129 -6.36 -13.73 2.28
N ILE A 130 -5.28 -12.97 2.47
CA ILE A 130 -5.20 -11.92 3.48
C ILE A 130 -6.29 -10.86 3.23
N ARG A 131 -6.46 -10.42 1.98
CA ARG A 131 -7.51 -9.47 1.59
C ARG A 131 -8.92 -9.96 1.96
N ARG A 132 -9.22 -11.25 1.76
CA ARG A 132 -10.51 -11.83 2.17
C ARG A 132 -10.70 -11.80 3.69
N GLY A 133 -9.63 -11.93 4.46
CA GLY A 133 -9.63 -11.74 5.91
C GLY A 133 -9.92 -10.29 6.29
N LEU A 134 -9.21 -9.35 5.66
CA LEU A 134 -9.38 -7.91 5.89
C LEU A 134 -10.82 -7.43 5.64
N LEU A 135 -11.46 -7.89 4.56
CA LEU A 135 -12.86 -7.56 4.26
C LEU A 135 -13.87 -8.06 5.30
N LYS A 136 -13.48 -9.02 6.16
CA LYS A 136 -14.33 -9.56 7.24
C LYS A 136 -14.02 -8.93 8.59
N ALA A 137 -12.89 -8.25 8.73
CA ALA A 137 -12.49 -7.61 9.98
C ALA A 137 -13.35 -6.35 10.22
N PRO A 138 -13.93 -6.18 11.42
CA PRO A 138 -14.90 -5.11 11.68
C PRO A 138 -14.27 -3.76 12.01
N THR A 139 -12.97 -3.71 12.34
CA THR A 139 -12.28 -2.50 12.82
C THR A 139 -10.88 -2.38 12.25
N ALA A 140 -10.33 -1.16 12.25
CA ALA A 140 -8.94 -0.90 11.84
C ALA A 140 -7.95 -1.73 12.67
N ASP A 141 -8.11 -1.79 13.99
CA ASP A 141 -7.27 -2.61 14.88
C ASP A 141 -7.31 -4.10 14.52
N ALA A 142 -8.50 -4.65 14.23
CA ALA A 142 -8.64 -6.04 13.82
C ALA A 142 -7.97 -6.29 12.46
N MET A 143 -8.07 -5.34 11.52
CA MET A 143 -7.39 -5.42 10.23
C MET A 143 -5.88 -5.39 10.39
N LEU A 144 -5.34 -4.46 11.16
CA LEU A 144 -3.90 -4.34 11.41
C LEU A 144 -3.33 -5.52 12.21
N GLY A 145 -4.17 -6.32 12.86
CA GLY A 145 -3.77 -7.60 13.49
C GLY A 145 -3.75 -8.80 12.54
N LEU A 146 -4.25 -8.67 11.30
CA LEU A 146 -4.28 -9.74 10.30
C LEU A 146 -3.10 -9.68 9.30
N VAL A 147 -2.31 -8.61 9.35
CA VAL A 147 -1.24 -8.32 8.39
C VAL A 147 0.12 -8.36 9.05
#